data_AF-A0A2D7T9Y4-F1
#
_entry.id   AF-A0A2D7T9Y4-F1
#
_cell.length_a   1.000
_cell.length_b   1.000
_cell.length_c   1.000
_cell.angle_alpha   90.00
_cell.angle_beta   90.00
_cell.angle_gamma   90.00
#
_symmetry.space_group_name_H-M   'P 1'
#
loop_
_entity.id
_entity.type
_entity.pdbx_description
1 polymer ?
#
loop_
_entity_poly.entity_id
_entity_poly.type
_entity_poly.pdbx_seq_one_letter_code
_entity_poly.pdbx_strand_id
1 'polypeptide(L)'
;MRQSRGQQGIGITGVVMYSQLTTGKQTYVKSKIASENTAIEVNLGIDTRKNKAVKYRQERVIWTEDDEIIKHGLMIKTEMKAKFQRGNQSIGQYLKMTSIVNPHANIRFKYINSEGETEIDEFWKRATRNLPKPVNSIKPHPHGIHLGQLQRMLKESEERKLTSFLRQNFSGVSSRAAKEVCTKAGLSDGAKPKLLKAEQINSLLDACTNVKFLPPPTNCLSPIEDLLIKKGLSKTIDSKFVTTLTRSPRVTSGNPYQIEVGLIFGGSIPSDQQVQLLRFANRVPLMYQQGGCLLTQAISSVDWRQYGLEQSGGKGIPKGPATILVHLASTNVQFTSEAKEAVASNEDVLQEIRKSLLELGRNLRRHMKKKKKMAKAQEKFDLINDILPAIAEKASSLLNKPIPELSRTISKIMNAVIFEQSTVWDKETKTTKVSGILYNYTARPRSYTILMNWPEKQGAVMIDNQRGGRKETTGLWAWKIETLQPGENAIIEFGLDNLEKGDWTETEVFYRGSAEIIGASKLDEKILEEMKRQNSEDLDEDLGIENEVDETISNVASRAEVSNINLTEVQKESFQTKLFEEEDE
;
A
#
# COMPACT_ATOMS: atom_id res chain seq x y z
N MET A 1 6.28 12.33 -18.12
CA MET A 1 5.29 12.37 -17.02
C MET A 1 5.83 11.50 -15.90
N ARG A 2 5.70 11.93 -14.64
CA ARG A 2 6.09 11.15 -13.46
C ARG A 2 5.14 11.49 -12.32
N GLN A 3 4.95 10.58 -11.37
CA GLN A 3 4.26 10.93 -10.14
C GLN A 3 4.94 12.13 -9.47
N SER A 4 4.16 13.10 -9.00
CA SER A 4 4.69 14.27 -8.29
C SER A 4 3.64 14.85 -7.34
N ARG A 5 4.10 15.46 -6.25
CA ARG A 5 3.24 16.17 -5.28
C ARG A 5 2.62 17.45 -5.88
N GLY A 6 3.31 18.10 -6.82
CA GLY A 6 2.85 19.33 -7.47
C GLY A 6 3.04 19.29 -8.99
N GLN A 7 1.95 19.28 -9.75
CA GLN A 7 1.96 19.14 -11.22
C GLN A 7 2.30 20.43 -12.00
N GLN A 8 1.83 21.60 -11.54
CA GLN A 8 1.80 22.84 -12.34
C GLN A 8 2.88 23.87 -11.98
N GLY A 9 3.69 23.64 -10.93
CA GLY A 9 4.73 24.59 -10.49
C GLY A 9 4.25 25.89 -9.82
N ILE A 10 2.94 26.15 -9.77
CA ILE A 10 2.37 27.42 -9.27
C ILE A 10 2.49 27.64 -7.75
N GLY A 11 2.67 26.57 -6.95
CA GLY A 11 2.48 26.61 -5.49
C GLY A 11 3.33 27.65 -4.76
N ILE A 12 4.66 27.51 -4.80
CA ILE A 12 5.57 28.43 -4.10
C ILE A 12 5.54 29.84 -4.69
N THR A 13 5.34 29.97 -6.00
CA THR A 13 5.20 31.27 -6.69
C THR A 13 3.99 32.04 -6.17
N GLY A 14 2.86 31.35 -5.93
CA GLY A 14 1.68 31.92 -5.29
C GLY A 14 1.94 32.43 -3.88
N VAL A 15 2.75 31.73 -3.09
CA VAL A 15 3.16 32.17 -1.73
C VAL A 15 3.99 33.45 -1.79
N VAL A 16 4.99 33.51 -2.67
CA VAL A 16 5.82 34.72 -2.86
C VAL A 16 4.96 35.91 -3.31
N MET A 17 4.06 35.69 -4.28
CA MET A 17 3.14 36.74 -4.76
C MET A 17 2.19 37.21 -3.65
N TYR A 18 1.60 36.30 -2.88
CA TYR A 18 0.68 36.64 -1.79
C TYR A 18 1.37 37.38 -0.63
N SER A 19 2.59 36.98 -0.28
CA SER A 19 3.45 37.68 0.68
C SER A 19 3.69 39.13 0.22
N GLN A 20 4.19 39.31 -1.01
CA GLN A 20 4.45 40.64 -1.58
C GLN A 20 3.17 41.50 -1.70
N LEU A 21 2.02 40.91 -2.06
CA LEU A 21 0.74 41.64 -2.15
C LEU A 21 0.17 42.05 -0.79
N THR A 22 0.36 41.25 0.26
CA THR A 22 -0.27 41.51 1.57
C THR A 22 0.58 42.36 2.52
N THR A 23 1.91 42.28 2.43
CA THR A 23 2.86 42.99 3.31
C THR A 23 3.84 43.91 2.58
N GLY A 24 3.96 43.81 1.24
CA GLY A 24 4.98 44.52 0.47
C GLY A 24 6.41 43.99 0.65
N LYS A 25 6.62 43.00 1.53
CA LYS A 25 7.95 42.48 1.87
C LYS A 25 8.41 41.41 0.87
N GLN A 26 9.72 41.30 0.75
CA GLN A 26 10.39 40.33 -0.12
C GLN A 26 10.50 38.98 0.60
N THR A 27 10.52 37.89 -0.18
CA THR A 27 10.74 36.54 0.35
C THR A 27 12.23 36.30 0.55
N TYR A 28 12.63 35.98 1.78
CA TYR A 28 14.01 35.65 2.11
C TYR A 28 14.30 34.18 1.82
N VAL A 29 15.38 33.90 1.09
CA VAL A 29 15.81 32.55 0.74
C VAL A 29 17.29 32.37 1.04
N LYS A 30 17.63 31.30 1.77
CA LYS A 30 19.00 30.88 2.05
C LYS A 30 19.18 29.43 1.60
N SER A 31 20.14 29.17 0.72
CA SER A 31 20.32 27.87 0.06
C SER A 31 21.79 27.45 0.06
N LYS A 32 22.07 26.19 0.39
CA LYS A 32 23.42 25.62 0.35
C LYS A 32 23.42 24.25 -0.33
N ILE A 33 24.25 24.11 -1.36
CA ILE A 33 24.51 22.87 -2.08
C ILE A 33 25.65 22.14 -1.36
N ALA A 34 25.58 20.80 -1.25
CA ALA A 34 26.58 20.00 -0.52
C ALA A 34 28.02 20.13 -1.04
N SER A 35 28.19 20.54 -2.30
CA SER A 35 29.49 20.78 -2.95
C SER A 35 30.04 22.21 -2.73
N GLU A 36 29.26 23.13 -2.17
CA GLU A 36 29.69 24.51 -1.92
C GLU A 36 29.93 24.76 -0.42
N ASN A 37 31.05 25.41 -0.09
CA ASN A 37 31.38 25.75 1.31
C ASN A 37 30.43 26.83 1.88
N THR A 38 30.03 27.79 1.04
CA THR A 38 29.16 28.93 1.37
C THR A 38 27.70 28.67 0.97
N ALA A 39 26.75 29.17 1.75
CA ALA A 39 25.37 29.33 1.32
C ALA A 39 25.19 30.61 0.48
N ILE A 40 24.20 30.60 -0.41
CA ILE A 40 23.71 31.80 -1.11
C ILE A 40 22.49 32.31 -0.35
N GLU A 41 22.52 33.60 -0.02
CA GLU A 41 21.46 34.35 0.62
C GLU A 41 20.89 35.35 -0.40
N VAL A 42 19.57 35.41 -0.56
CA VAL A 42 18.91 36.29 -1.53
C VAL A 42 17.49 36.65 -1.10
N ASN A 43 17.12 37.92 -1.28
CA ASN A 43 15.73 38.35 -1.18
C ASN A 43 15.08 38.34 -2.57
N LEU A 44 13.93 37.69 -2.69
CA LEU A 44 13.18 37.50 -3.93
C LEU A 44 11.86 38.28 -3.90
N GLY A 45 11.59 38.97 -5.00
CA GLY A 45 10.26 39.51 -5.33
C GLY A 45 9.85 39.11 -6.75
N ILE A 46 8.64 39.48 -7.14
CA ILE A 46 8.06 39.24 -8.47
C ILE A 46 7.63 40.59 -9.08
N ASP A 47 8.14 40.92 -10.27
CA ASP A 47 7.56 41.94 -11.15
C ASP A 47 6.36 41.33 -11.86
N THR A 48 5.16 41.66 -11.38
CA THR A 48 3.88 41.14 -11.89
C THR A 48 3.58 41.61 -13.32
N ARG A 49 4.11 42.77 -13.74
CA ARG A 49 3.92 43.30 -15.10
C ARG A 49 4.78 42.57 -16.13
N LYS A 50 6.01 42.20 -15.75
CA LYS A 50 6.94 41.46 -16.63
C LYS A 50 6.88 39.94 -16.45
N ASN A 51 6.14 39.45 -15.44
CA ASN A 51 6.14 38.07 -14.97
C ASN A 51 7.57 37.51 -14.78
N LYS A 52 8.41 38.26 -14.06
CA LYS A 52 9.82 37.94 -13.82
C LYS A 52 10.18 38.08 -12.35
N ALA A 53 11.00 37.16 -11.84
CA ALA A 53 11.58 37.28 -10.52
C ALA A 53 12.60 38.43 -10.47
N VAL A 54 12.57 39.21 -9.40
CA VAL A 54 13.55 40.25 -9.10
C VAL A 54 14.35 39.82 -7.88
N LYS A 55 15.68 39.89 -7.98
CA LYS A 55 16.61 39.52 -6.91
C LYS A 55 17.16 40.78 -6.24
N TYR A 56 17.25 40.76 -4.92
CA TYR A 56 17.80 41.84 -4.10
C TYR A 56 18.77 41.23 -3.08
N ARG A 57 19.87 41.95 -2.77
CA ARG A 57 20.90 41.55 -1.78
C ARG A 57 21.30 40.07 -1.93
N GLN A 58 21.93 39.74 -3.06
CA GLN A 58 22.46 38.40 -3.29
C GLN A 58 23.89 38.33 -2.72
N GLU A 59 24.05 37.58 -1.64
CA GLU A 59 25.31 37.49 -0.88
C GLU A 59 25.70 36.02 -0.65
N ARG A 60 26.98 35.77 -0.35
CA ARG A 60 27.49 34.45 0.02
C ARG A 60 27.94 34.48 1.48
N VAL A 61 27.38 33.58 2.29
CA VAL A 61 27.60 33.54 3.74
C VAL A 61 27.94 32.12 4.19
N ILE A 62 28.69 31.99 5.28
CA ILE A 62 28.83 30.71 5.96
C ILE A 62 27.53 30.46 6.73
N TRP A 63 26.87 29.33 6.47
CA TRP A 63 25.64 28.97 7.19
C TRP A 63 25.99 28.07 8.37
N THR A 64 25.94 28.66 9.56
CA THR A 64 25.97 27.97 10.85
C THR A 64 24.58 27.95 11.49
N GLU A 65 24.30 26.93 12.29
CA GLU A 65 23.11 26.77 13.13
C GLU A 65 23.55 25.99 14.38
N ASP A 66 23.23 26.49 15.57
CA ASP A 66 23.74 25.95 16.86
C ASP A 66 25.27 25.70 16.87
N ASP A 67 26.04 26.68 16.37
CA ASP A 67 27.50 26.65 16.15
C ASP A 67 28.06 25.57 15.20
N GLU A 68 27.22 24.70 14.62
CA GLU A 68 27.62 23.74 13.58
C GLU A 68 27.46 24.32 12.16
N ILE A 69 28.40 24.00 11.26
CA ILE A 69 28.30 24.37 9.84
C ILE A 69 27.32 23.42 9.13
N ILE A 70 26.18 23.95 8.68
CA ILE A 70 25.21 23.21 7.88
C ILE A 70 25.86 22.72 6.58
N LYS A 71 25.77 21.42 6.28
CA LYS A 71 26.36 20.81 5.06
C LYS A 71 25.59 21.17 3.80
N HIS A 72 24.26 21.08 3.83
CA HIS A 72 23.37 21.45 2.72
C HIS A 72 21.97 21.76 3.26
N GLY A 73 21.20 22.56 2.53
CA GLY A 73 19.83 22.89 2.94
C GLY A 73 19.18 24.01 2.14
N LEU A 74 17.90 24.25 2.42
CA LEU A 74 17.12 25.36 1.90
C LEU A 74 16.22 25.89 3.01
N MET A 75 16.38 27.16 3.37
CA MET A 75 15.51 27.89 4.28
C MET A 75 14.76 28.96 3.48
N ILE A 76 13.44 29.06 3.71
CA ILE A 76 12.57 30.06 3.12
C ILE A 76 11.82 30.76 4.25
N LYS A 77 11.91 32.09 4.31
CA LYS A 77 11.17 32.93 5.26
C LYS A 77 10.32 33.92 4.49
N THR A 78 9.01 33.90 4.76
CA THR A 78 8.01 34.76 4.13
C THR A 78 7.20 35.47 5.20
N GLU A 79 6.72 36.68 4.90
CA GLU A 79 5.84 37.43 5.80
C GLU A 79 4.56 37.80 5.04
N MET A 80 3.43 37.33 5.53
CA MET A 80 2.13 37.47 4.87
C MET A 80 1.03 37.71 5.91
N LYS A 81 -0.04 38.41 5.52
CA LYS A 81 -1.24 38.51 6.36
C LYS A 81 -2.00 37.19 6.30
N ALA A 82 -2.00 36.44 7.40
CA ALA A 82 -2.69 35.16 7.52
C ALA A 82 -3.27 34.99 8.93
N LYS A 83 -4.28 34.14 9.07
CA LYS A 83 -4.86 33.73 10.36
C LYS A 83 -4.54 32.26 10.62
N PHE A 84 -3.98 31.95 11.79
CA PHE A 84 -3.74 30.56 12.18
C PHE A 84 -5.08 29.89 12.52
N GLN A 85 -5.42 28.82 11.78
CA GLN A 85 -6.66 28.06 11.98
C GLN A 85 -6.41 26.84 12.85
N ARG A 86 -7.25 26.65 13.89
CA ARG A 86 -7.19 25.53 14.84
C ARG A 86 -8.17 24.41 14.44
N GLY A 87 -8.02 23.22 15.03
CA GLY A 87 -8.90 22.06 14.83
C GLY A 87 -8.50 21.17 13.63
N ASN A 88 -9.46 20.43 13.08
CA ASN A 88 -9.22 19.36 12.08
C ASN A 88 -8.70 19.84 10.71
N GLN A 89 -8.75 21.15 10.44
CA GLN A 89 -8.21 21.79 9.23
C GLN A 89 -6.93 22.60 9.50
N SER A 90 -6.32 22.41 10.68
CA SER A 90 -5.11 23.12 11.09
C SER A 90 -3.85 22.65 10.37
N ILE A 91 -2.82 23.50 10.37
CA ILE A 91 -1.49 23.19 9.86
C ILE A 91 -0.86 22.01 10.64
N GLY A 92 -1.08 21.93 11.96
CA GLY A 92 -0.64 20.80 12.78
C GLY A 92 -1.22 19.47 12.28
N GLN A 93 -2.53 19.43 12.00
CA GLN A 93 -3.18 18.24 11.44
C GLN A 93 -2.65 17.89 10.03
N TYR A 94 -2.38 18.88 9.16
CA TYR A 94 -1.75 18.65 7.86
C TYR A 94 -0.36 18.01 7.99
N LEU A 95 0.48 18.53 8.88
CA LEU A 95 1.84 18.03 9.12
C LEU A 95 1.82 16.65 9.79
N LYS A 96 0.92 16.42 10.74
CA LYS A 96 0.64 15.11 11.35
C LYS A 96 0.31 14.07 10.27
N MET A 97 -0.63 14.36 9.37
CA MET A 97 -0.97 13.48 8.24
C MET A 97 0.18 13.30 7.24
N THR A 98 0.95 14.36 6.98
CA THR A 98 2.17 14.28 6.16
C THR A 98 3.21 13.35 6.78
N SER A 99 3.30 13.29 8.11
CA SER A 99 4.22 12.42 8.86
C SER A 99 3.82 10.94 8.87
N ILE A 100 2.53 10.63 8.70
CA ILE A 100 2.00 9.26 8.53
C ILE A 100 2.48 8.72 7.17
N VAL A 101 2.28 9.50 6.10
CA VAL A 101 2.55 9.08 4.72
C VAL A 101 4.03 9.15 4.32
N ASN A 102 4.84 9.88 5.08
CA ASN A 102 6.29 9.98 4.87
C ASN A 102 7.04 9.53 6.13
N PRO A 103 6.98 8.23 6.50
CA PRO A 103 7.55 7.72 7.74
C PRO A 103 9.08 7.83 7.81
N HIS A 104 9.76 8.06 6.68
CA HIS A 104 11.20 8.32 6.60
C HIS A 104 11.60 9.75 7.02
N ALA A 105 10.64 10.68 7.11
CA ALA A 105 10.90 12.10 7.40
C ALA A 105 10.82 12.42 8.90
N ASN A 106 11.72 13.30 9.35
CA ASN A 106 11.58 14.05 10.60
C ASN A 106 10.81 15.35 10.29
N ILE A 107 9.76 15.64 11.03
CA ILE A 107 9.00 16.90 10.90
C ILE A 107 8.88 17.52 12.29
N ARG A 108 9.36 18.77 12.45
CA ARG A 108 9.12 19.60 13.64
C ARG A 108 8.25 20.79 13.24
N PHE A 109 7.25 21.09 14.04
CA PHE A 109 6.36 22.22 13.85
C PHE A 109 6.34 23.06 15.12
N LYS A 110 6.73 24.33 15.00
CA LYS A 110 6.62 25.33 16.05
C LYS A 110 5.60 26.39 15.66
N TYR A 111 4.66 26.68 16.55
CA TYR A 111 3.80 27.85 16.47
C TYR A 111 4.12 28.78 17.65
N ILE A 112 4.45 30.03 17.30
CA ILE A 112 4.71 31.11 18.25
C ILE A 112 3.53 32.08 18.13
N ASN A 113 2.93 32.45 19.25
CA ASN A 113 1.78 33.34 19.30
C ASN A 113 2.21 34.82 19.08
N SER A 114 1.25 35.75 19.09
CA SER A 114 1.51 37.19 18.96
C SER A 114 2.28 37.81 20.13
N GLU A 115 2.38 37.11 21.25
CA GLU A 115 3.04 37.55 22.49
C GLU A 115 4.48 37.02 22.59
N GLY A 116 4.91 36.19 21.62
CA GLY A 116 6.25 35.60 21.57
C GLY A 116 6.38 34.23 22.24
N GLU A 117 5.30 33.69 22.80
CA GLU A 117 5.30 32.40 23.48
C GLU A 117 5.14 31.24 22.48
N THR A 118 5.86 30.13 22.73
CA THR A 118 5.71 28.90 21.93
C THR A 118 4.53 28.08 22.44
N GLU A 119 3.37 28.24 21.80
CA GLU A 119 2.13 27.53 22.17
C GLU A 119 2.12 26.08 21.68
N ILE A 120 2.82 25.77 20.58
CA ILE A 120 2.90 24.41 20.00
C ILE A 120 4.35 24.12 19.59
N ASP A 121 4.93 23.01 20.06
CA ASP A 121 6.18 22.42 19.57
C ASP A 121 5.99 20.91 19.36
N GLU A 122 5.43 20.53 18.21
CA GLU A 122 5.21 19.13 17.83
C GLU A 122 6.42 18.58 17.07
N PHE A 123 6.92 17.40 17.47
CA PHE A 123 8.04 16.75 16.80
C PHE A 123 7.76 15.29 16.42
N TRP A 124 7.48 15.06 15.14
CA TRP A 124 7.25 13.74 14.57
C TRP A 124 8.56 13.15 14.02
N LYS A 125 9.27 12.37 14.86
CA LYS A 125 10.46 11.60 14.46
C LYS A 125 10.15 10.58 13.36
N ARG A 126 11.11 10.31 12.47
CA ARG A 126 11.02 9.24 11.46
C ARG A 126 10.85 7.86 12.13
N ALA A 127 10.00 7.02 11.53
CA ALA A 127 9.75 5.64 11.94
C ALA A 127 10.66 4.63 11.21
N THR A 128 11.21 4.98 10.03
CA THR A 128 12.16 4.15 9.29
C THR A 128 13.29 4.99 8.71
N ARG A 129 14.36 4.32 8.23
CA ARG A 129 15.43 4.92 7.43
C ARG A 129 15.30 4.63 5.94
N ASN A 130 14.45 3.68 5.55
CA ASN A 130 14.29 3.28 4.14
C ASN A 130 13.65 4.42 3.33
N LEU A 131 14.32 4.80 2.24
CA LEU A 131 13.83 5.84 1.33
C LEU A 131 12.94 5.21 0.25
N PRO A 132 11.88 5.91 -0.18
CA PRO A 132 11.00 5.41 -1.24
C PRO A 132 11.75 5.34 -2.59
N LYS A 133 11.38 4.36 -3.43
CA LYS A 133 11.93 4.21 -4.78
C LYS A 133 11.73 5.51 -5.60
N PRO A 134 12.78 6.02 -6.28
CA PRO A 134 12.68 7.25 -7.07
C PRO A 134 11.83 7.04 -8.33
N VAL A 135 11.07 8.06 -8.71
CA VAL A 135 10.13 8.00 -9.84
C VAL A 135 10.80 8.34 -11.17
N ASN A 136 10.74 7.41 -12.12
CA ASN A 136 11.22 7.64 -13.47
C ASN A 136 10.19 8.43 -14.31
N SER A 137 10.67 9.24 -15.25
CA SER A 137 9.78 9.96 -16.18
C SER A 137 9.49 9.12 -17.41
N ILE A 138 8.21 8.83 -17.63
CA ILE A 138 7.72 8.09 -18.81
C ILE A 138 7.21 9.04 -19.89
N LYS A 139 7.20 8.56 -21.14
CA LYS A 139 6.51 9.24 -22.25
C LYS A 139 4.98 9.20 -22.02
N PRO A 140 4.19 10.18 -22.51
CA PRO A 140 2.73 10.10 -22.45
C PRO A 140 2.21 8.87 -23.20
N HIS A 141 1.05 8.35 -22.79
CA HIS A 141 0.38 7.24 -23.48
C HIS A 141 -0.73 7.78 -24.40
N PRO A 142 -0.96 7.20 -25.59
CA PRO A 142 -1.91 7.75 -26.56
C PRO A 142 -3.34 7.97 -26.02
N HIS A 143 -3.86 7.08 -25.18
CA HIS A 143 -5.21 7.16 -24.61
C HIS A 143 -5.38 8.28 -23.56
N GLY A 144 -4.30 8.92 -23.12
CA GLY A 144 -4.31 9.94 -22.06
C GLY A 144 -4.09 11.37 -22.54
N ILE A 145 -4.19 11.62 -23.85
CA ILE A 145 -3.81 12.88 -24.46
C ILE A 145 -5.05 13.67 -24.85
N HIS A 146 -4.97 14.99 -24.67
CA HIS A 146 -5.97 15.93 -25.16
C HIS A 146 -5.47 16.67 -26.41
N LEU A 147 -6.41 17.12 -27.25
CA LEU A 147 -6.14 17.82 -28.52
C LEU A 147 -5.04 18.89 -28.41
N GLY A 148 -5.12 19.80 -27.43
CA GLY A 148 -4.13 20.86 -27.25
C GLY A 148 -2.72 20.36 -26.92
N GLN A 149 -2.61 19.24 -26.18
CA GLN A 149 -1.32 18.60 -25.92
C GLN A 149 -0.77 17.93 -27.18
N LEU A 150 -1.61 17.21 -27.95
CA LEU A 150 -1.22 16.60 -29.21
C LEU A 150 -0.75 17.66 -30.22
N GLN A 151 -1.49 18.76 -30.37
CA GLN A 151 -1.10 19.90 -31.22
C GLN A 151 0.25 20.50 -30.82
N ARG A 152 0.51 20.68 -29.51
CA ARG A 152 1.81 21.18 -29.03
C ARG A 152 2.94 20.20 -29.37
N MET A 153 2.75 18.91 -29.07
CA MET A 153 3.74 17.86 -29.35
C MET A 153 4.05 17.73 -30.84
N LEU A 154 3.04 17.86 -31.72
CA LEU A 154 3.22 17.83 -33.18
C LEU A 154 4.03 19.04 -33.71
N LYS A 155 3.89 20.21 -33.08
CA LYS A 155 4.66 21.43 -33.42
C LYS A 155 6.11 21.36 -32.91
N GLU A 156 6.29 20.87 -31.69
CA GLU A 156 7.60 20.72 -31.02
C GLU A 156 8.41 19.55 -31.60
N SER A 157 7.75 18.51 -32.12
CA SER A 157 8.36 17.29 -32.68
C SER A 157 9.49 17.54 -33.68
N GLU A 158 10.64 16.92 -33.47
CA GLU A 158 11.76 16.92 -34.42
C GLU A 158 11.59 15.88 -35.55
N GLU A 159 10.67 14.92 -35.37
CA GLU A 159 10.44 13.79 -36.28
C GLU A 159 9.92 14.19 -37.66
N ARG A 160 10.47 13.56 -38.71
CA ARG A 160 10.12 13.82 -40.11
C ARG A 160 8.87 13.07 -40.61
N LYS A 161 8.50 11.97 -39.95
CA LYS A 161 7.39 11.07 -40.33
C LYS A 161 6.44 10.89 -39.15
N LEU A 162 5.14 10.86 -39.41
CA LEU A 162 4.10 10.66 -38.39
C LEU A 162 4.24 9.33 -37.65
N THR A 163 4.56 8.25 -38.37
CA THR A 163 4.85 6.93 -37.78
C THR A 163 6.03 6.94 -36.78
N SER A 164 7.09 7.71 -37.09
CA SER A 164 8.23 7.90 -36.19
C SER A 164 7.85 8.75 -34.97
N PHE A 165 7.09 9.84 -35.18
CA PHE A 165 6.53 10.66 -34.10
C PHE A 165 5.73 9.83 -33.10
N LEU A 166 4.81 9.00 -33.57
CA LEU A 166 3.97 8.15 -32.72
C LEU A 166 4.80 7.17 -31.88
N ARG A 167 5.82 6.52 -32.48
CA ARG A 167 6.69 5.56 -31.77
C ARG A 167 7.66 6.24 -30.79
N GLN A 168 8.19 7.42 -31.14
CA GLN A 168 9.22 8.07 -30.33
C GLN A 168 8.66 8.98 -29.23
N ASN A 169 7.47 9.54 -29.38
CA ASN A 169 6.92 10.49 -28.40
C ASN A 169 5.92 9.86 -27.43
N PHE A 170 5.45 8.64 -27.70
CA PHE A 170 4.49 7.94 -26.85
C PHE A 170 5.04 6.64 -26.27
N SER A 171 4.47 6.23 -25.14
CA SER A 171 4.71 4.92 -24.51
C SER A 171 3.71 3.89 -25.04
N GLY A 172 4.13 2.63 -25.16
CA GLY A 172 3.26 1.51 -25.57
C GLY A 172 2.93 1.42 -27.07
N VAL A 173 3.59 2.21 -27.93
CA VAL A 173 3.32 2.26 -29.37
C VAL A 173 4.34 1.42 -30.16
N SER A 174 3.89 0.28 -30.70
CA SER A 174 4.67 -0.52 -31.63
C SER A 174 4.62 0.04 -33.07
N SER A 175 5.54 -0.38 -33.93
CA SER A 175 5.54 -0.01 -35.35
C SER A 175 4.25 -0.41 -36.08
N ARG A 176 3.60 -1.51 -35.65
CA ARG A 176 2.30 -1.97 -36.16
C ARG A 176 1.17 -1.04 -35.72
N ALA A 177 1.11 -0.73 -34.43
CA ALA A 177 0.10 0.18 -33.88
C ALA A 177 0.22 1.60 -34.48
N ALA A 178 1.43 2.12 -34.67
CA ALA A 178 1.66 3.42 -35.31
C ALA A 178 1.09 3.50 -36.73
N LYS A 179 1.24 2.43 -37.54
CA LYS A 179 0.63 2.35 -38.88
C LYS A 179 -0.89 2.23 -38.83
N GLU A 180 -1.42 1.42 -37.92
CA GLU A 180 -2.87 1.25 -37.73
C GLU A 180 -3.56 2.58 -37.33
N VAL A 181 -2.89 3.39 -36.51
CA VAL A 181 -3.35 4.75 -36.17
C VAL A 181 -3.37 5.64 -37.42
N CYS A 182 -2.31 5.65 -38.22
CA CYS A 182 -2.25 6.44 -39.47
C CYS A 182 -3.37 6.05 -40.44
N THR A 183 -3.58 4.75 -40.68
CA THR A 183 -4.61 4.27 -41.61
C THR A 183 -6.02 4.58 -41.12
N LYS A 184 -6.32 4.38 -39.83
CA LYS A 184 -7.61 4.76 -39.22
C LYS A 184 -7.86 6.28 -39.25
N ALA A 185 -6.80 7.09 -39.13
CA ALA A 185 -6.89 8.56 -39.22
C ALA A 185 -7.01 9.09 -40.66
N GLY A 186 -6.90 8.24 -41.69
CA GLY A 186 -6.85 8.68 -43.09
C GLY A 186 -5.57 9.45 -43.45
N LEU A 187 -4.47 9.22 -42.72
CA LEU A 187 -3.19 9.92 -42.87
C LEU A 187 -2.11 9.01 -43.46
N SER A 188 -1.21 9.58 -44.26
CA SER A 188 -0.10 8.82 -44.82
C SER A 188 1.03 8.62 -43.80
N ASP A 189 1.68 7.46 -43.83
CA ASP A 189 2.80 7.10 -42.95
C ASP A 189 3.97 8.11 -42.97
N GLY A 190 4.13 8.80 -44.10
CA GLY A 190 5.14 9.83 -44.37
C GLY A 190 4.67 11.27 -44.13
N ALA A 191 3.45 11.49 -43.61
CA ALA A 191 2.97 12.83 -43.27
C ALA A 191 3.92 13.52 -42.27
N LYS A 192 4.18 14.81 -42.48
CA LYS A 192 5.06 15.61 -41.61
C LYS A 192 4.28 16.12 -40.40
N PRO A 193 4.66 15.78 -39.15
CA PRO A 193 3.94 16.17 -37.93
C PRO A 193 3.59 17.67 -37.85
N LYS A 194 4.53 18.55 -38.21
CA LYS A 194 4.37 20.01 -38.15
C LYS A 194 3.39 20.62 -39.15
N LEU A 195 2.96 19.86 -40.16
CA LEU A 195 2.08 20.35 -41.24
C LEU A 195 0.62 19.85 -41.12
N LEU A 196 0.29 19.08 -40.08
CA LEU A 196 -1.07 18.57 -39.88
C LEU A 196 -2.05 19.70 -39.52
N LYS A 197 -3.20 19.73 -40.19
CA LYS A 197 -4.31 20.66 -39.92
C LYS A 197 -5.10 20.22 -38.68
N ALA A 198 -5.82 21.14 -38.04
CA ALA A 198 -6.60 20.85 -36.83
C ALA A 198 -7.59 19.67 -36.99
N GLU A 199 -8.29 19.58 -38.12
CA GLU A 199 -9.19 18.46 -38.47
C GLU A 199 -8.45 17.12 -38.47
N GLN A 200 -7.29 17.05 -39.14
CA GLN A 200 -6.46 15.85 -39.19
C GLN A 200 -5.94 15.43 -37.82
N ILE A 201 -5.71 16.40 -36.91
CA ILE A 201 -5.28 16.13 -35.54
C ILE A 201 -6.44 15.59 -34.69
N ASN A 202 -7.68 16.02 -34.93
CA ASN A 202 -8.87 15.39 -34.34
C ASN A 202 -9.02 13.94 -34.82
N SER A 203 -8.97 13.69 -36.13
CA SER A 203 -9.05 12.32 -36.69
C SER A 203 -7.92 11.41 -36.16
N LEU A 204 -6.71 11.96 -35.95
CA LEU A 204 -5.60 11.26 -35.32
C LEU A 204 -5.86 10.93 -33.84
N LEU A 205 -6.50 11.84 -33.10
CA LEU A 205 -6.85 11.65 -31.69
C LEU A 205 -7.95 10.58 -31.55
N ASP A 206 -8.97 10.61 -32.40
CA ASP A 206 -10.03 9.60 -32.44
C ASP A 206 -9.49 8.22 -32.84
N ALA A 207 -8.54 8.17 -33.80
CA ALA A 207 -7.83 6.95 -34.15
C ALA A 207 -7.01 6.39 -32.96
N CYS A 208 -6.34 7.25 -32.18
CA CYS A 208 -5.64 6.84 -30.96
C CYS A 208 -6.60 6.21 -29.93
N THR A 209 -7.78 6.78 -29.67
CA THR A 209 -8.76 6.19 -28.75
C THR A 209 -9.22 4.79 -29.21
N ASN A 210 -9.34 4.58 -30.53
CA ASN A 210 -9.85 3.33 -31.13
C ASN A 210 -8.77 2.27 -31.46
N VAL A 211 -7.50 2.52 -31.18
CA VAL A 211 -6.40 1.55 -31.35
C VAL A 211 -5.99 1.00 -29.98
N LYS A 212 -5.70 -0.30 -29.92
CA LYS A 212 -5.15 -0.95 -28.73
C LYS A 212 -3.64 -0.75 -28.69
N PHE A 213 -3.15 -0.26 -27.56
CA PHE A 213 -1.71 -0.09 -27.29
C PHE A 213 -1.29 -0.99 -26.13
N LEU A 214 0.01 -1.21 -26.00
CA LEU A 214 0.59 -1.82 -24.80
C LEU A 214 0.38 -0.88 -23.59
N PRO A 215 0.21 -1.43 -22.37
CA PRO A 215 0.09 -0.61 -21.17
C PRO A 215 1.39 0.18 -20.91
N PRO A 216 1.30 1.44 -20.44
CA PRO A 216 2.46 2.21 -20.03
C PRO A 216 3.17 1.59 -18.80
N PRO A 217 4.50 1.72 -18.69
CA PRO A 217 5.27 1.09 -17.62
C PRO A 217 5.00 1.72 -16.24
N THR A 218 4.99 0.86 -15.23
CA THR A 218 4.57 1.14 -13.85
C THR A 218 5.65 1.84 -13.01
N ASN A 219 6.92 1.75 -13.42
CA ASN A 219 8.11 2.37 -12.79
C ASN A 219 8.10 3.93 -12.71
N CYS A 220 6.99 4.57 -13.10
CA CYS A 220 6.72 6.00 -12.93
C CYS A 220 5.97 6.35 -11.63
N LEU A 221 5.55 5.33 -10.87
CA LEU A 221 4.87 5.43 -9.58
C LEU A 221 5.84 5.11 -8.43
N SER A 222 5.57 5.70 -7.26
CA SER A 222 6.25 5.45 -5.99
C SER A 222 5.20 5.32 -4.89
N PRO A 223 4.55 4.14 -4.78
CA PRO A 223 3.65 3.78 -3.68
C PRO A 223 4.28 3.98 -2.31
N ILE A 224 3.47 4.12 -1.26
CA ILE A 224 3.97 4.21 0.11
C ILE A 224 4.48 2.84 0.58
N GLU A 225 3.85 1.75 0.14
CA GLU A 225 4.04 0.34 0.54
C GLU A 225 3.40 0.00 1.90
N ASP A 226 2.79 -1.19 2.00
CA ASP A 226 1.94 -1.61 3.13
C ASP A 226 2.62 -1.48 4.51
N LEU A 227 3.88 -1.94 4.62
CA LEU A 227 4.64 -1.88 5.87
C LEU A 227 4.93 -0.43 6.29
N LEU A 228 5.17 0.47 5.34
CA LEU A 228 5.41 1.89 5.62
C LEU A 228 4.11 2.61 6.01
N ILE A 229 2.97 2.25 5.40
CA ILE A 229 1.64 2.70 5.84
C ILE A 229 1.38 2.23 7.28
N LYS A 230 1.61 0.95 7.58
CA LYS A 230 1.46 0.38 8.92
C LYS A 230 2.33 1.10 9.96
N LYS A 231 3.62 1.35 9.66
CA LYS A 231 4.53 2.16 10.51
C LYS A 231 4.00 3.58 10.75
N GLY A 232 3.57 4.26 9.69
CA GLY A 232 3.06 5.64 9.77
C GLY A 232 1.80 5.76 10.64
N LEU A 233 0.88 4.79 10.49
CA LEU A 233 -0.35 4.69 11.26
C LEU A 233 -0.06 4.41 12.74
N SER A 234 0.69 3.34 13.05
CA SER A 234 1.04 2.94 14.43
C SER A 234 1.87 3.99 15.20
N LYS A 235 2.66 4.81 14.50
CA LYS A 235 3.39 5.94 15.10
C LYS A 235 2.47 7.02 15.69
N THR A 236 1.29 7.21 15.09
CA THR A 236 0.45 8.39 15.32
C THR A 236 -0.81 8.09 16.12
N ILE A 237 -1.27 6.83 16.08
CA ILE A 237 -2.49 6.36 16.73
C ILE A 237 -2.17 5.05 17.45
N ASP A 238 -2.13 5.10 18.79
CA ASP A 238 -2.01 3.90 19.62
C ASP A 238 -3.27 3.05 19.47
N SER A 239 -3.11 1.86 18.88
CA SER A 239 -4.22 1.04 18.40
C SER A 239 -3.90 -0.45 18.42
N LYS A 240 -4.95 -1.26 18.58
CA LYS A 240 -4.83 -2.71 18.79
C LYS A 240 -4.87 -3.53 17.50
N PHE A 241 -5.33 -2.94 16.41
CA PHE A 241 -5.44 -3.60 15.11
C PHE A 241 -5.15 -2.61 13.98
N VAL A 242 -4.22 -2.98 13.09
CA VAL A 242 -3.87 -2.23 11.88
C VAL A 242 -3.75 -3.21 10.73
N THR A 243 -4.54 -2.99 9.68
CA THR A 243 -4.49 -3.77 8.42
C THR A 243 -4.29 -2.82 7.25
N THR A 244 -3.50 -3.23 6.27
CA THR A 244 -3.09 -2.45 5.09
C THR A 244 -3.16 -3.34 3.86
N LEU A 245 -3.42 -2.74 2.69
CA LEU A 245 -3.50 -3.44 1.42
C LEU A 245 -3.05 -2.51 0.29
N THR A 246 -2.03 -2.95 -0.45
CA THR A 246 -1.53 -2.31 -1.67
C THR A 246 -1.97 -3.13 -2.88
N ARG A 247 -2.70 -2.51 -3.82
CA ARG A 247 -3.11 -3.16 -5.08
C ARG A 247 -1.98 -3.12 -6.10
N SER A 248 -1.95 -4.10 -7.01
CA SER A 248 -1.17 -4.01 -8.25
C SER A 248 -1.60 -2.78 -9.07
N PRO A 249 -0.67 -2.08 -9.75
CA PRO A 249 -0.97 -0.87 -10.51
C PRO A 249 -1.90 -1.15 -11.70
N ARG A 250 -2.71 -0.15 -12.05
CA ARG A 250 -3.65 -0.16 -13.19
C ARG A 250 -3.52 1.11 -14.01
N VAL A 251 -4.19 1.17 -15.16
CA VAL A 251 -4.11 2.28 -16.10
C VAL A 251 -5.52 2.73 -16.45
N THR A 252 -5.79 4.03 -16.29
CA THR A 252 -7.05 4.66 -16.70
C THR A 252 -6.70 5.88 -17.55
N SER A 253 -7.34 6.02 -18.72
CA SER A 253 -7.06 7.09 -19.70
C SER A 253 -5.56 7.30 -19.91
N GLY A 254 -4.82 6.22 -20.22
CA GLY A 254 -3.37 6.25 -20.46
C GLY A 254 -2.48 6.62 -19.26
N ASN A 255 -3.03 6.83 -18.05
CA ASN A 255 -2.26 7.19 -16.86
C ASN A 255 -2.19 6.01 -15.89
N PRO A 256 -0.99 5.51 -15.55
CA PRO A 256 -0.79 4.60 -14.43
C PRO A 256 -1.30 5.18 -13.11
N TYR A 257 -1.96 4.34 -12.32
CA TYR A 257 -2.33 4.61 -10.96
C TYR A 257 -2.22 3.35 -10.09
N GLN A 258 -2.05 3.55 -8.80
CA GLN A 258 -2.01 2.50 -7.80
C GLN A 258 -2.77 2.97 -6.57
N ILE A 259 -3.47 2.04 -5.92
CA ILE A 259 -4.31 2.31 -4.76
C ILE A 259 -3.78 1.55 -3.56
N GLU A 260 -3.65 2.25 -2.46
CA GLU A 260 -3.27 1.71 -1.17
C GLU A 260 -4.32 2.10 -0.14
N VAL A 261 -4.76 1.15 0.66
CA VAL A 261 -5.74 1.38 1.71
C VAL A 261 -5.23 0.87 3.06
N GLY A 262 -5.61 1.54 4.14
CA GLY A 262 -5.29 1.14 5.49
C GLY A 262 -6.48 1.32 6.42
N LEU A 263 -6.61 0.47 7.42
CA LEU A 263 -7.62 0.58 8.45
C LEU A 263 -6.98 0.32 9.82
N ILE A 264 -7.14 1.30 10.70
CA ILE A 264 -6.91 1.16 12.14
C ILE A 264 -8.24 0.88 12.82
N PHE A 265 -8.26 -0.02 13.80
CA PHE A 265 -9.42 -0.26 14.67
C PHE A 265 -9.07 -0.28 16.16
N GLY A 266 -9.91 0.37 16.96
CA GLY A 266 -9.78 0.49 18.41
C GLY A 266 -8.67 1.46 18.84
N GLY A 267 -8.15 1.27 20.05
CA GLY A 267 -7.21 2.21 20.66
C GLY A 267 -7.91 3.37 21.35
N SER A 268 -7.34 4.56 21.25
CA SER A 268 -7.88 5.82 21.82
C SER A 268 -8.97 6.49 20.95
N ILE A 269 -9.44 5.84 19.89
CA ILE A 269 -10.44 6.38 18.96
C ILE A 269 -11.85 6.25 19.58
N PRO A 270 -12.66 7.32 19.68
CA PRO A 270 -14.03 7.25 20.19
C PRO A 270 -14.93 6.34 19.34
N SER A 271 -15.80 5.54 19.99
CA SER A 271 -16.74 4.65 19.30
C SER A 271 -17.89 5.38 18.62
N ASP A 272 -18.36 6.47 19.21
CA ASP A 272 -19.69 7.03 18.89
C ASP A 272 -19.64 8.07 17.76
N GLN A 273 -18.42 8.41 17.33
CA GLN A 273 -18.14 9.40 16.29
C GLN A 273 -18.08 8.76 14.89
N GLN A 274 -18.11 9.61 13.86
CA GLN A 274 -17.83 9.17 12.49
C GLN A 274 -16.36 8.74 12.39
N VAL A 275 -16.12 7.68 11.61
CA VAL A 275 -14.79 7.14 11.32
C VAL A 275 -13.90 8.21 10.71
N GLN A 276 -12.67 8.36 11.22
CA GLN A 276 -11.74 9.36 10.73
C GLN A 276 -11.23 8.96 9.33
N LEU A 277 -11.37 9.86 8.34
CA LEU A 277 -10.94 9.61 6.96
C LEU A 277 -9.61 10.30 6.67
N LEU A 278 -8.58 9.52 6.38
CA LEU A 278 -7.26 10.00 5.94
C LEU A 278 -7.14 9.82 4.43
N ARG A 279 -7.30 10.92 3.69
CA ARG A 279 -7.33 10.95 2.23
C ARG A 279 -5.99 11.46 1.70
N PHE A 280 -5.38 10.73 0.76
CA PHE A 280 -4.10 11.12 0.17
C PHE A 280 -4.10 10.97 -1.35
N ALA A 281 -3.46 11.92 -2.02
CA ALA A 281 -3.15 11.83 -3.45
C ALA A 281 -1.67 12.16 -3.66
N ASN A 282 -0.91 11.29 -4.31
CA ASN A 282 0.53 11.46 -4.55
C ASN A 282 1.34 11.87 -3.30
N ARG A 283 1.08 11.20 -2.18
CA ARG A 283 1.67 11.48 -0.86
C ARG A 283 1.35 12.86 -0.27
N VAL A 284 0.32 13.55 -0.77
CA VAL A 284 -0.20 14.84 -0.25
C VAL A 284 -1.51 14.58 0.50
N PRO A 285 -1.67 15.06 1.76
CA PRO A 285 -2.95 14.99 2.48
C PRO A 285 -4.02 15.89 1.86
N LEU A 286 -5.24 15.38 1.75
CA LEU A 286 -6.41 16.13 1.30
C LEU A 286 -7.29 16.47 2.51
N MET A 287 -7.39 17.75 2.88
CA MET A 287 -8.09 18.15 4.12
C MET A 287 -9.51 18.66 3.86
N TYR A 288 -9.69 19.48 2.83
CA TYR A 288 -10.93 20.19 2.56
C TYR A 288 -11.83 19.42 1.57
N GLN A 289 -13.04 19.92 1.33
CA GLN A 289 -13.98 19.39 0.31
C GLN A 289 -14.23 17.86 0.37
N GLN A 290 -14.40 17.31 1.57
CA GLN A 290 -14.57 15.85 1.75
C GLN A 290 -15.75 15.27 0.96
N GLY A 291 -16.92 15.91 0.98
CA GLY A 291 -18.14 15.39 0.33
C GLY A 291 -18.08 15.27 -1.20
N GLY A 292 -17.27 16.10 -1.87
CA GLY A 292 -17.09 16.07 -3.33
C GLY A 292 -15.93 15.19 -3.81
N CYS A 293 -15.23 14.50 -2.92
CA CYS A 293 -14.02 13.75 -3.25
C CYS A 293 -14.30 12.28 -3.53
N LEU A 294 -13.79 11.79 -4.67
CA LEU A 294 -13.86 10.38 -5.09
C LEU A 294 -13.50 9.39 -3.96
N LEU A 295 -12.45 9.67 -3.18
CA LEU A 295 -11.99 8.79 -2.09
C LEU A 295 -13.06 8.64 -0.98
N THR A 296 -13.77 9.72 -0.66
CA THR A 296 -14.87 9.72 0.33
C THR A 296 -16.11 8.99 -0.21
N GLN A 297 -16.41 9.19 -1.50
CA GLN A 297 -17.51 8.52 -2.20
C GLN A 297 -17.28 7.00 -2.26
N ALA A 298 -16.04 6.56 -2.52
CA ALA A 298 -15.67 5.15 -2.49
C ALA A 298 -15.97 4.51 -1.13
N ILE A 299 -15.51 5.13 -0.03
CA ILE A 299 -15.76 4.67 1.35
C ILE A 299 -17.27 4.67 1.67
N SER A 300 -17.98 5.72 1.27
CA SER A 300 -19.43 5.86 1.50
C SER A 300 -20.29 4.89 0.70
N SER A 301 -19.73 4.29 -0.35
CA SER A 301 -20.42 3.32 -1.22
C SER A 301 -20.44 1.90 -0.64
N VAL A 302 -19.57 1.61 0.33
CA VAL A 302 -19.44 0.29 0.97
C VAL A 302 -20.41 0.19 2.17
N ASP A 303 -21.07 -0.96 2.31
CA ASP A 303 -21.90 -1.28 3.48
C ASP A 303 -21.01 -1.84 4.59
N TRP A 304 -20.60 -0.96 5.51
CA TRP A 304 -19.69 -1.30 6.60
C TRP A 304 -20.36 -2.08 7.74
N ARG A 305 -21.70 -2.18 7.75
CA ARG A 305 -22.46 -2.94 8.75
C ARG A 305 -22.10 -4.42 8.72
N GLN A 306 -21.84 -4.95 7.53
CA GLN A 306 -21.45 -6.35 7.33
C GLN A 306 -20.05 -6.66 7.89
N TYR A 307 -19.24 -5.64 8.13
CA TYR A 307 -17.86 -5.73 8.61
C TYR A 307 -17.69 -5.35 10.09
N GLY A 308 -18.75 -4.89 10.75
CA GLY A 308 -18.77 -4.65 12.20
C GLY A 308 -18.66 -3.18 12.63
N LEU A 309 -18.85 -2.22 11.71
CA LEU A 309 -19.02 -0.80 12.03
C LEU A 309 -20.50 -0.41 11.95
N GLU A 310 -20.88 0.71 12.57
CA GLU A 310 -22.25 1.21 12.52
C GLU A 310 -22.45 2.15 11.32
N GLN A 311 -23.59 2.06 10.63
CA GLN A 311 -23.89 2.90 9.47
C GLN A 311 -25.41 3.04 9.31
N SER A 312 -25.97 4.10 9.88
CA SER A 312 -27.41 4.40 9.79
C SER A 312 -27.83 4.55 8.32
N GLY A 313 -28.78 3.73 7.85
CA GLY A 313 -29.26 3.76 6.47
C GLY A 313 -28.36 3.06 5.43
N GLY A 314 -27.23 2.46 5.81
CA GLY A 314 -26.38 1.63 4.90
C GLY A 314 -25.70 2.39 3.74
N LYS A 315 -25.70 3.74 3.77
CA LYS A 315 -24.99 4.62 2.84
C LYS A 315 -24.36 5.77 3.63
N GLY A 316 -23.24 6.31 3.13
CA GLY A 316 -22.52 7.41 3.79
C GLY A 316 -21.40 6.93 4.69
N ILE A 317 -20.80 7.85 5.46
CA ILE A 317 -19.63 7.56 6.29
C ILE A 317 -20.04 6.73 7.52
N PRO A 318 -19.38 5.60 7.82
CA PRO A 318 -19.68 4.80 9.01
C PRO A 318 -19.27 5.52 10.31
N LYS A 319 -19.85 5.06 11.41
CA LYS A 319 -19.48 5.38 12.80
C LYS A 319 -18.76 4.18 13.43
N GLY A 320 -17.86 4.46 14.36
CA GLY A 320 -17.09 3.45 15.07
C GLY A 320 -15.67 3.90 15.39
N PRO A 321 -14.97 3.16 16.27
CA PRO A 321 -13.62 3.47 16.71
C PRO A 321 -12.60 3.03 15.64
N ALA A 322 -12.62 3.68 14.47
CA ALA A 322 -11.78 3.34 13.35
C ALA A 322 -11.25 4.57 12.62
N THR A 323 -10.13 4.38 11.93
CA THR A 323 -9.55 5.36 10.99
C THR A 323 -9.26 4.66 9.67
N ILE A 324 -9.81 5.17 8.57
CA ILE A 324 -9.62 4.62 7.22
C ILE A 324 -8.70 5.54 6.43
N LEU A 325 -7.60 4.98 5.94
CA LEU A 325 -6.64 5.59 5.03
C LEU A 325 -6.93 5.13 3.59
N VAL A 326 -6.96 6.07 2.65
CA VAL A 326 -6.97 5.78 1.21
C VAL A 326 -5.95 6.69 0.53
N HIS A 327 -4.98 6.09 -0.16
CA HIS A 327 -3.99 6.78 -0.98
C HIS A 327 -4.15 6.39 -2.45
N LEU A 328 -4.17 7.42 -3.30
CA LEU A 328 -4.11 7.29 -4.76
C LEU A 328 -2.75 7.81 -5.25
N ALA A 329 -1.91 6.91 -5.74
CA ALA A 329 -0.70 7.24 -6.49
C ALA A 329 -1.02 7.27 -7.99
N SER A 330 -0.67 8.33 -8.71
CA SER A 330 -0.79 8.39 -10.18
C SER A 330 0.14 9.41 -10.82
N THR A 331 0.53 9.19 -12.08
CA THR A 331 1.22 10.20 -12.89
C THR A 331 0.40 11.48 -13.07
N ASN A 332 -0.93 11.36 -13.13
CA ASN A 332 -1.84 12.49 -13.31
C ASN A 332 -3.13 12.31 -12.50
N VAL A 333 -3.17 12.87 -11.30
CA VAL A 333 -4.41 12.92 -10.50
C VAL A 333 -5.30 14.03 -11.03
N GLN A 334 -6.55 13.69 -11.36
CA GLN A 334 -7.60 14.63 -11.73
C GLN A 334 -8.21 15.25 -10.46
N PHE A 335 -8.10 16.57 -10.30
CA PHE A 335 -8.67 17.30 -9.18
C PHE A 335 -9.92 18.08 -9.59
N THR A 336 -10.87 18.25 -8.67
CA THR A 336 -12.09 19.05 -8.90
C THR A 336 -11.84 20.56 -8.98
N SER A 337 -10.72 21.02 -8.41
CA SER A 337 -10.33 22.43 -8.34
C SER A 337 -8.82 22.60 -8.38
N GLU A 338 -8.35 23.78 -8.78
CA GLU A 338 -6.93 24.14 -8.82
C GLU A 338 -6.25 24.11 -7.44
N ALA A 339 -7.04 24.20 -6.37
CA ALA A 339 -6.57 24.07 -4.98
C ALA A 339 -6.21 22.62 -4.59
N LYS A 340 -6.64 21.62 -5.38
CA LYS A 340 -6.26 20.19 -5.24
C LYS A 340 -6.75 19.49 -3.97
N GLU A 341 -7.86 19.96 -3.40
CA GLU A 341 -8.42 19.43 -2.15
C GLU A 341 -9.33 18.20 -2.31
N ALA A 342 -9.81 17.93 -3.52
CA ALA A 342 -10.64 16.78 -3.83
C ALA A 342 -10.31 16.19 -5.20
N VAL A 343 -10.26 14.86 -5.26
CA VAL A 343 -10.08 14.09 -6.49
C VAL A 343 -11.43 14.00 -7.21
N ALA A 344 -11.43 14.25 -8.52
CA ALA A 344 -12.62 14.19 -9.37
C ALA A 344 -13.17 12.76 -9.50
N SER A 345 -14.47 12.64 -9.76
CA SER A 345 -15.14 11.34 -9.94
C SER A 345 -14.68 10.64 -11.21
N ASN A 346 -14.16 9.41 -11.07
CA ASN A 346 -13.77 8.53 -12.16
C ASN A 346 -14.20 7.10 -11.81
N GLU A 347 -14.95 6.43 -12.69
CA GLU A 347 -15.59 5.14 -12.37
C GLU A 347 -14.59 3.99 -12.24
N ASP A 348 -13.57 3.91 -13.09
CA ASP A 348 -12.54 2.86 -13.01
C ASP A 348 -11.85 2.89 -11.64
N VAL A 349 -11.42 4.10 -11.25
CA VAL A 349 -10.71 4.34 -9.99
C VAL A 349 -11.67 4.13 -8.80
N LEU A 350 -12.95 4.53 -8.92
CA LEU A 350 -13.97 4.27 -7.90
C LEU A 350 -14.14 2.77 -7.64
N GLN A 351 -14.32 1.97 -8.70
CA GLN A 351 -14.50 0.53 -8.61
C GLN A 351 -13.27 -0.15 -8.00
N GLU A 352 -12.08 0.33 -8.32
CA GLU A 352 -10.83 -0.25 -7.84
C GLU A 352 -10.58 0.07 -6.34
N ILE A 353 -10.85 1.31 -5.90
CA ILE A 353 -10.83 1.66 -4.48
C ILE A 353 -11.88 0.83 -3.72
N ARG A 354 -13.09 0.67 -4.28
CA ARG A 354 -14.16 -0.13 -3.68
C ARG A 354 -13.75 -1.58 -3.47
N LYS A 355 -13.08 -2.24 -4.43
CA LYS A 355 -12.56 -3.62 -4.27
C LYS A 355 -11.60 -3.70 -3.08
N SER A 356 -10.64 -2.78 -3.02
CA SER A 356 -9.65 -2.69 -1.94
C SER A 356 -10.31 -2.53 -0.56
N LEU A 357 -11.32 -1.67 -0.45
CA LEU A 357 -12.06 -1.45 0.80
C LEU A 357 -12.92 -2.66 1.21
N LEU A 358 -13.50 -3.40 0.26
CA LEU A 358 -14.24 -4.64 0.56
C LEU A 358 -13.33 -5.73 1.13
N GLU A 359 -12.10 -5.83 0.64
CA GLU A 359 -11.08 -6.75 1.15
C GLU A 359 -10.61 -6.36 2.56
N LEU A 360 -10.31 -5.07 2.77
CA LEU A 360 -10.02 -4.48 4.08
C LEU A 360 -11.15 -4.74 5.10
N GLY A 361 -12.41 -4.62 4.68
CA GLY A 361 -13.58 -4.94 5.48
C GLY A 361 -13.68 -6.43 5.85
N ARG A 362 -13.32 -7.36 4.94
CA ARG A 362 -13.25 -8.80 5.25
C ARG A 362 -12.22 -9.07 6.35
N ASN A 363 -11.06 -8.43 6.31
CA ASN A 363 -10.01 -8.57 7.33
C ASN A 363 -10.48 -8.03 8.70
N LEU A 364 -11.09 -6.84 8.74
CA LEU A 364 -11.72 -6.33 9.96
C LEU A 364 -12.78 -7.29 10.52
N ARG A 365 -13.64 -7.87 9.67
CA ARG A 365 -14.66 -8.84 10.08
C ARG A 365 -14.05 -10.12 10.66
N ARG A 366 -12.93 -10.61 10.11
CA ARG A 366 -12.18 -11.75 10.66
C ARG A 366 -11.67 -11.43 12.07
N HIS A 367 -10.99 -10.29 12.24
CA HIS A 367 -10.48 -9.84 13.55
C HIS A 367 -11.63 -9.67 14.58
N MET A 368 -12.73 -9.00 14.20
CA MET A 368 -13.90 -8.82 15.08
C MET A 368 -14.57 -10.14 15.47
N LYS A 369 -14.65 -11.12 14.55
CA LYS A 369 -15.15 -12.47 14.85
C LYS A 369 -14.22 -13.22 15.81
N LYS A 370 -12.89 -13.14 15.62
CA LYS A 370 -11.88 -13.71 16.53
C LYS A 370 -12.00 -13.10 17.92
N LYS A 371 -11.98 -11.78 18.03
CA LYS A 371 -12.13 -11.03 19.29
C LYS A 371 -13.43 -11.40 20.04
N LYS A 372 -14.58 -11.45 19.35
CA LYS A 372 -15.86 -11.83 19.96
C LYS A 372 -15.93 -13.30 20.37
N LYS A 373 -15.26 -14.22 19.67
CA LYS A 373 -15.12 -15.62 20.11
C LYS A 373 -14.23 -15.73 21.35
N MET A 374 -13.10 -15.03 21.39
CA MET A 374 -12.17 -15.07 22.53
C MET A 374 -12.77 -14.44 23.79
N ALA A 375 -13.43 -13.28 23.69
CA ALA A 375 -14.11 -12.65 24.84
C ALA A 375 -15.13 -13.61 25.50
N LYS A 376 -15.98 -14.28 24.70
CA LYS A 376 -16.93 -15.28 25.21
C LYS A 376 -16.27 -16.52 25.81
N ALA A 377 -15.11 -16.92 25.30
CA ALA A 377 -14.35 -18.04 25.86
C ALA A 377 -13.74 -17.65 27.21
N GLN A 378 -13.23 -16.42 27.34
CA GLN A 378 -12.71 -15.87 28.58
C GLN A 378 -13.81 -15.69 29.63
N GLU A 379 -14.91 -15.02 29.29
CA GLU A 379 -16.10 -14.87 30.18
C GLU A 379 -16.58 -16.21 30.72
N LYS A 380 -16.59 -17.25 29.88
CA LYS A 380 -16.94 -18.62 30.27
C LYS A 380 -15.87 -19.25 31.17
N PHE A 381 -14.59 -19.03 30.90
CA PHE A 381 -13.47 -19.58 31.68
C PHE A 381 -13.42 -18.96 33.08
N ASP A 382 -13.51 -17.64 33.19
CA ASP A 382 -13.54 -16.90 34.45
C ASP A 382 -14.72 -17.36 35.31
N LEU A 383 -15.93 -17.41 34.73
CA LEU A 383 -17.14 -17.90 35.40
C LEU A 383 -17.00 -19.36 35.89
N ILE A 384 -16.31 -20.23 35.14
CA ILE A 384 -16.06 -21.61 35.56
C ILE A 384 -15.03 -21.66 36.70
N ASN A 385 -13.97 -20.85 36.65
CA ASN A 385 -12.94 -20.81 37.68
C ASN A 385 -13.47 -20.24 39.01
N ASP A 386 -14.45 -19.34 38.99
CA ASP A 386 -15.07 -18.83 40.21
C ASP A 386 -16.11 -19.82 40.77
N ILE A 387 -17.00 -20.34 39.92
CA ILE A 387 -18.14 -21.16 40.36
C ILE A 387 -17.73 -22.60 40.69
N LEU A 388 -16.85 -23.22 39.90
CA LEU A 388 -16.59 -24.65 40.03
C LEU A 388 -15.86 -25.02 41.34
N PRO A 389 -14.85 -24.26 41.83
CA PRO A 389 -14.26 -24.48 43.15
C PRO A 389 -15.28 -24.23 44.28
N ALA A 390 -16.10 -23.18 44.19
CA ALA A 390 -17.12 -22.89 45.22
C ALA A 390 -18.20 -23.99 45.33
N ILE A 391 -18.56 -24.63 44.21
CA ILE A 391 -19.42 -25.83 44.21
C ILE A 391 -18.67 -27.02 44.81
N ALA A 392 -17.41 -27.23 44.39
CA ALA A 392 -16.61 -28.37 44.84
C ALA A 392 -16.37 -28.32 46.36
N GLU A 393 -15.96 -27.18 46.92
CA GLU A 393 -15.76 -26.96 48.35
C GLU A 393 -17.03 -27.23 49.16
N LYS A 394 -18.17 -26.65 48.74
CA LYS A 394 -19.47 -26.90 49.39
C LYS A 394 -19.87 -28.37 49.35
N ALA A 395 -19.74 -29.03 48.20
CA ALA A 395 -20.04 -30.46 48.08
C ALA A 395 -19.08 -31.34 48.90
N SER A 396 -17.80 -30.98 48.97
CA SER A 396 -16.77 -31.65 49.78
C SER A 396 -17.09 -31.56 51.28
N SER A 397 -17.46 -30.36 51.74
CA SER A 397 -17.87 -30.10 53.13
C SER A 397 -19.13 -30.87 53.51
N LEU A 398 -20.15 -30.89 52.64
CA LEU A 398 -21.42 -31.57 52.89
C LEU A 398 -21.27 -33.11 52.92
N LEU A 399 -20.26 -33.66 52.25
CA LEU A 399 -19.98 -35.10 52.15
C LEU A 399 -18.77 -35.57 52.98
N ASN A 400 -18.09 -34.67 53.71
CA ASN A 400 -16.82 -34.92 54.42
C ASN A 400 -15.78 -35.67 53.57
N LYS A 401 -15.54 -35.20 52.35
CA LYS A 401 -14.57 -35.77 51.39
C LYS A 401 -13.51 -34.76 50.99
N PRO A 402 -12.33 -35.18 50.47
CA PRO A 402 -11.36 -34.27 49.88
C PRO A 402 -11.88 -33.68 48.56
N ILE A 403 -11.43 -32.47 48.24
CA ILE A 403 -11.84 -31.73 47.04
C ILE A 403 -11.36 -32.50 45.79
N PRO A 404 -12.24 -32.80 44.82
CA PRO A 404 -11.87 -33.55 43.62
C PRO A 404 -11.06 -32.70 42.63
N GLU A 405 -10.21 -33.33 41.81
CA GLU A 405 -9.49 -32.64 40.74
C GLU A 405 -10.44 -32.00 39.72
N LEU A 406 -10.43 -30.67 39.66
CA LEU A 406 -11.32 -29.90 38.79
C LEU A 406 -10.84 -29.82 37.34
N SER A 407 -9.55 -30.00 37.07
CA SER A 407 -8.90 -29.85 35.75
C SER A 407 -9.62 -30.61 34.61
N ARG A 408 -9.95 -31.89 34.86
CA ARG A 408 -10.69 -32.76 33.92
C ARG A 408 -12.12 -32.29 33.70
N THR A 409 -12.75 -31.71 34.71
CA THR A 409 -14.13 -31.20 34.64
C THR A 409 -14.20 -29.86 33.91
N ILE A 410 -13.26 -28.94 34.19
CA ILE A 410 -13.08 -27.68 33.46
C ILE A 410 -12.90 -27.97 31.96
N SER A 411 -12.00 -28.90 31.63
CA SER A 411 -11.77 -29.32 30.23
C SER A 411 -13.02 -29.92 29.57
N LYS A 412 -13.81 -30.73 30.29
CA LYS A 412 -15.09 -31.25 29.77
C LYS A 412 -16.14 -30.16 29.53
N ILE A 413 -16.23 -29.16 30.40
CA ILE A 413 -17.19 -28.05 30.26
C ILE A 413 -16.78 -27.11 29.13
N MET A 414 -15.47 -26.85 28.97
CA MET A 414 -14.96 -26.01 27.89
C MET A 414 -15.13 -26.66 26.53
N ASN A 415 -14.72 -27.93 26.38
CA ASN A 415 -14.78 -28.73 25.15
C ASN A 415 -14.30 -27.97 23.89
N ALA A 416 -13.21 -27.23 24.02
CA ALA A 416 -12.63 -26.40 22.98
C ALA A 416 -11.10 -26.50 22.99
N VAL A 417 -10.47 -26.23 21.86
CA VAL A 417 -9.02 -26.02 21.80
C VAL A 417 -8.78 -24.53 21.66
N ILE A 418 -7.90 -23.96 22.48
CA ILE A 418 -7.63 -22.51 22.51
C ILE A 418 -6.19 -22.29 22.05
N PHE A 419 -5.99 -21.32 21.16
CA PHE A 419 -4.68 -20.83 20.77
C PHE A 419 -4.51 -19.39 21.23
N GLU A 420 -3.59 -19.19 22.15
CA GLU A 420 -3.13 -17.88 22.58
C GLU A 420 -1.85 -17.52 21.82
N GLN A 421 -1.71 -16.26 21.44
CA GLN A 421 -0.55 -15.76 20.72
C GLN A 421 -0.08 -14.46 21.36
N SER A 422 1.24 -14.30 21.46
CA SER A 422 1.87 -13.05 21.86
C SER A 422 2.97 -12.70 20.85
N THR A 423 3.22 -11.41 20.67
CA THR A 423 4.26 -10.91 19.77
C THR A 423 4.92 -9.75 20.48
N VAL A 424 6.19 -9.95 20.86
CA VAL A 424 6.94 -9.02 21.69
C VAL A 424 8.20 -8.60 20.94
N TRP A 425 8.41 -7.30 20.84
CA TRP A 425 9.65 -6.75 20.31
C TRP A 425 10.73 -6.74 21.39
N ASP A 426 11.82 -7.47 21.18
CA ASP A 426 12.98 -7.45 22.07
C ASP A 426 13.90 -6.27 21.72
N LYS A 427 14.23 -5.44 22.72
CA LYS A 427 15.08 -4.26 22.52
C LYS A 427 16.57 -4.59 22.46
N GLU A 428 16.99 -5.69 23.07
CA GLU A 428 18.41 -6.05 23.22
C GLU A 428 18.89 -6.80 21.99
N THR A 429 18.17 -7.85 21.59
CA THR A 429 18.47 -8.62 20.37
C THR A 429 18.02 -7.93 19.09
N LYS A 430 17.11 -6.95 19.18
CA LYS A 430 16.41 -6.31 18.04
C LYS A 430 15.62 -7.30 17.18
N THR A 431 15.11 -8.37 17.79
CA THR A 431 14.32 -9.39 17.10
C THR A 431 12.87 -9.38 17.60
N THR A 432 11.93 -9.73 16.74
CA THR A 432 10.53 -9.90 17.15
C THR A 432 10.33 -11.34 17.60
N LYS A 433 10.06 -11.57 18.88
CA LYS A 433 9.75 -12.89 19.43
C LYS A 433 8.25 -13.14 19.33
N VAL A 434 7.87 -14.19 18.62
CA VAL A 434 6.49 -14.68 18.52
C VAL A 434 6.37 -15.93 19.37
N SER A 435 5.50 -15.90 20.38
CA SER A 435 5.13 -17.09 21.16
C SER A 435 3.67 -17.43 20.97
N GLY A 436 3.35 -18.71 20.94
CA GLY A 436 1.98 -19.18 20.80
C GLY A 436 1.76 -20.48 21.56
N ILE A 437 0.68 -20.55 22.33
CA ILE A 437 0.36 -21.67 23.22
C ILE A 437 -0.99 -22.26 22.80
N LEU A 438 -0.95 -23.54 22.41
CA LEU A 438 -2.12 -24.33 22.03
C LEU A 438 -2.57 -25.19 23.22
N TYR A 439 -3.71 -24.88 23.83
CA TYR A 439 -4.29 -25.62 24.95
C TYR A 439 -5.41 -26.58 24.50
N ASN A 440 -5.32 -27.87 24.84
CA ASN A 440 -6.37 -28.85 24.55
C ASN A 440 -7.37 -29.00 25.72
N TYR A 441 -8.34 -28.10 25.83
CA TYR A 441 -9.49 -28.26 26.73
C TYR A 441 -10.62 -29.10 26.10
N THR A 442 -10.30 -30.25 25.46
CA THR A 442 -11.30 -31.21 25.00
C THR A 442 -11.11 -32.57 25.69
N ALA A 443 -12.18 -33.35 25.82
CA ALA A 443 -12.14 -34.64 26.51
C ALA A 443 -11.45 -35.78 25.72
N ARG A 444 -10.81 -35.48 24.58
CA ARG A 444 -10.11 -36.46 23.73
C ARG A 444 -8.74 -35.92 23.31
N PRO A 445 -7.76 -36.81 23.06
CA PRO A 445 -6.51 -36.40 22.41
C PRO A 445 -6.78 -35.79 21.03
N ARG A 446 -5.99 -34.79 20.65
CA ARG A 446 -6.11 -34.08 19.36
C ARG A 446 -4.73 -33.80 18.76
N SER A 447 -4.60 -34.03 17.45
CA SER A 447 -3.46 -33.60 16.65
C SER A 447 -3.86 -32.47 15.71
N TYR A 448 -2.94 -31.53 15.47
CA TYR A 448 -3.15 -30.35 14.65
C TYR A 448 -1.89 -30.03 13.85
N THR A 449 -2.05 -29.46 12.67
CA THR A 449 -0.99 -28.66 12.03
C THR A 449 -1.35 -27.20 12.23
N ILE A 450 -0.50 -26.46 12.92
CA ILE A 450 -0.62 -25.01 13.11
C ILE A 450 0.24 -24.34 12.05
N LEU A 451 -0.31 -23.32 11.39
CA LEU A 451 0.41 -22.52 10.42
C LEU A 451 0.36 -21.07 10.85
N MET A 452 1.45 -20.33 10.64
CA MET A 452 1.49 -18.90 10.91
C MET A 452 2.03 -18.17 9.69
N ASN A 453 1.43 -17.02 9.40
CA ASN A 453 2.03 -16.11 8.43
C ASN A 453 3.28 -15.47 9.03
N TRP A 454 4.24 -15.12 8.18
CA TRP A 454 5.47 -14.44 8.58
C TRP A 454 5.97 -13.55 7.43
N PRO A 455 6.72 -12.47 7.73
CA PRO A 455 7.06 -11.43 6.76
C PRO A 455 8.19 -11.80 5.76
N GLU A 456 8.10 -12.96 5.12
CA GLU A 456 9.13 -13.46 4.18
C GLU A 456 9.37 -12.49 3.00
N LYS A 457 8.30 -11.97 2.39
CA LYS A 457 8.37 -10.98 1.29
C LYS A 457 9.05 -9.66 1.70
N GLN A 458 9.26 -9.43 2.99
CA GLN A 458 9.85 -8.20 3.54
C GLN A 458 11.33 -8.40 3.90
N GLY A 459 11.92 -9.55 3.57
CA GLY A 459 13.33 -9.86 3.85
C GLY A 459 13.61 -10.26 5.30
N ALA A 460 12.57 -10.58 6.08
CA ALA A 460 12.74 -11.13 7.42
C ALA A 460 13.39 -12.51 7.38
N VAL A 461 14.11 -12.87 8.44
CA VAL A 461 14.69 -14.21 8.61
C VAL A 461 14.14 -14.83 9.88
N MET A 462 13.62 -16.06 9.79
CA MET A 462 13.15 -16.80 10.95
C MET A 462 14.34 -17.41 11.70
N ILE A 463 14.49 -17.02 12.96
CA ILE A 463 15.53 -17.50 13.90
C ILE A 463 14.86 -18.16 15.12
N ASP A 464 15.63 -18.77 16.01
CA ASP A 464 15.17 -19.33 17.30
C ASP A 464 14.02 -20.36 17.23
N ASN A 465 13.68 -20.88 16.04
CA ASN A 465 12.61 -21.85 15.83
C ASN A 465 13.07 -23.28 16.19
N GLN A 466 13.22 -23.54 17.49
CA GLN A 466 13.70 -24.82 18.04
C GLN A 466 12.80 -26.01 17.63
N ARG A 467 11.53 -25.75 17.31
CA ARG A 467 10.54 -26.79 16.92
C ARG A 467 10.56 -27.12 15.42
N GLY A 468 11.34 -26.41 14.61
CA GLY A 468 11.47 -26.62 13.17
C GLY A 468 10.18 -26.38 12.40
N GLY A 469 9.74 -27.36 11.61
CA GLY A 469 8.58 -27.23 10.71
C GLY A 469 8.98 -27.04 9.25
N ARG A 470 8.01 -26.65 8.40
CA ARG A 470 8.20 -26.57 6.95
C ARG A 470 7.50 -25.34 6.37
N LYS A 471 8.18 -24.63 5.46
CA LYS A 471 7.58 -23.63 4.57
C LYS A 471 6.59 -24.33 3.62
N GLU A 472 5.34 -23.86 3.59
CA GLU A 472 4.31 -24.42 2.71
C GLU A 472 4.03 -23.55 1.48
N THR A 473 4.05 -22.23 1.66
CA THR A 473 4.08 -21.24 0.58
C THR A 473 4.84 -20.00 1.05
N THR A 474 5.09 -19.05 0.16
CA THR A 474 5.77 -17.79 0.47
C THR A 474 5.02 -17.04 1.56
N GLY A 475 5.68 -16.75 2.68
CA GLY A 475 5.12 -16.10 3.86
C GLY A 475 4.26 -16.97 4.77
N LEU A 476 4.22 -18.31 4.61
CA LEU A 476 3.46 -19.22 5.49
C LEU A 476 4.32 -20.41 5.96
N TRP A 477 4.49 -20.52 7.28
CA TRP A 477 5.23 -21.60 7.92
C TRP A 477 4.32 -22.55 8.69
N ALA A 478 4.57 -23.86 8.62
CA ALA A 478 3.75 -24.90 9.23
C ALA A 478 4.52 -25.74 10.26
N TRP A 479 3.93 -25.86 11.46
CA TRP A 479 4.37 -26.77 12.53
C TRP A 479 3.35 -27.90 12.68
N LYS A 480 3.81 -29.14 12.56
CA LYS A 480 3.01 -30.32 12.92
C LYS A 480 3.10 -30.50 14.44
N ILE A 481 1.96 -30.40 15.11
CA ILE A 481 1.88 -30.61 16.56
C ILE A 481 1.56 -32.08 16.82
N GLU A 482 2.29 -32.66 17.76
CA GLU A 482 2.04 -34.01 18.26
C GLU A 482 0.66 -34.13 18.91
N THR A 483 0.24 -35.36 19.22
CA THR A 483 -1.09 -35.62 19.77
C THR A 483 -1.19 -35.13 21.22
N LEU A 484 -1.76 -33.94 21.41
CA LEU A 484 -2.02 -33.33 22.72
C LEU A 484 -3.10 -34.10 23.47
N GLN A 485 -2.83 -34.51 24.71
CA GLN A 485 -3.83 -35.09 25.62
C GLN A 485 -4.76 -34.00 26.20
N PRO A 486 -5.92 -34.39 26.78
CA PRO A 486 -6.79 -33.47 27.51
C PRO A 486 -6.07 -32.75 28.65
N GLY A 487 -6.05 -31.41 28.60
CA GLY A 487 -5.40 -30.55 29.60
C GLY A 487 -3.92 -30.24 29.33
N GLU A 488 -3.29 -30.87 28.33
CA GLU A 488 -1.94 -30.52 27.90
C GLU A 488 -1.92 -29.27 27.01
N ASN A 489 -0.74 -28.64 26.92
CA ASN A 489 -0.47 -27.54 26.02
C ASN A 489 0.76 -27.79 25.14
N ALA A 490 0.80 -27.12 23.98
CA ALA A 490 1.94 -27.10 23.08
C ALA A 490 2.41 -25.65 22.86
N ILE A 491 3.68 -25.39 23.14
CA ILE A 491 4.31 -24.08 22.94
C ILE A 491 4.99 -24.05 21.56
N ILE A 492 4.79 -22.97 20.81
CA ILE A 492 5.46 -22.68 19.54
C ILE A 492 6.13 -21.32 19.72
N GLU A 493 7.45 -21.28 19.57
CA GLU A 493 8.25 -20.06 19.68
C GLU A 493 9.20 -19.95 18.49
N PHE A 494 9.30 -18.73 17.95
CA PHE A 494 10.29 -18.36 16.95
C PHE A 494 10.59 -16.86 17.03
N GLY A 495 11.81 -16.49 16.66
CA GLY A 495 12.22 -15.11 16.45
C GLY A 495 12.11 -14.73 14.97
N LEU A 496 11.88 -13.45 14.71
CA LEU A 496 12.01 -12.83 13.40
C LEU A 496 13.11 -11.75 13.48
N ASP A 497 14.15 -11.94 12.68
CA ASP A 497 15.26 -11.01 12.50
C ASP A 497 15.07 -10.18 11.22
N ASN A 498 15.88 -9.12 11.09
CA ASN A 498 15.87 -8.14 9.98
C ASN A 498 14.56 -7.34 9.85
N LEU A 499 13.90 -7.07 10.98
CA LEU A 499 12.73 -6.18 11.10
C LEU A 499 13.06 -4.93 11.92
N GLU A 500 12.28 -3.85 11.80
CA GLU A 500 12.31 -2.74 12.77
C GLU A 500 11.18 -2.90 13.84
N LYS A 501 11.22 -2.05 14.87
CA LYS A 501 10.21 -2.08 15.94
C LYS A 501 8.83 -1.67 15.42
N GLY A 502 7.90 -2.62 15.39
CA GLY A 502 6.49 -2.41 15.03
C GLY A 502 6.10 -2.88 13.64
N ASP A 503 7.03 -3.50 12.91
CA ASP A 503 6.83 -4.04 11.56
C ASP A 503 5.84 -5.22 11.63
N TRP A 504 6.11 -6.13 12.55
CA TRP A 504 5.25 -7.26 12.88
C TRP A 504 4.63 -7.08 14.27
N THR A 505 3.30 -7.15 14.33
CA THR A 505 2.51 -6.80 15.54
C THR A 505 1.39 -7.80 15.84
N GLU A 506 0.88 -8.47 14.80
CA GLU A 506 -0.11 -9.53 14.91
C GLU A 506 0.23 -10.58 13.86
N THR A 507 0.45 -11.80 14.33
CA THR A 507 0.61 -12.99 13.49
C THR A 507 -0.78 -13.60 13.23
N GLU A 508 -1.14 -13.82 11.98
CA GLU A 508 -2.33 -14.62 11.64
C GLU A 508 -2.01 -16.11 11.80
N VAL A 509 -2.76 -16.77 12.67
CA VAL A 509 -2.62 -18.20 12.96
C VAL A 509 -3.74 -18.95 12.25
N PHE A 510 -3.34 -19.95 11.46
CA PHE A 510 -4.22 -20.89 10.78
C PHE A 510 -4.02 -22.29 11.34
N TYR A 511 -4.99 -23.19 11.10
CA TYR A 511 -4.86 -24.59 11.47
C TYR A 511 -5.49 -25.55 10.46
N ARG A 512 -4.95 -26.78 10.44
CA ARG A 512 -5.60 -27.96 9.87
C ARG A 512 -5.83 -28.98 10.99
N GLY A 513 -7.07 -29.46 11.09
CA GLY A 513 -7.51 -30.39 12.12
C GLY A 513 -9.02 -30.61 12.10
N SER A 514 -9.50 -31.55 12.93
CA SER A 514 -10.89 -32.01 12.92
C SER A 514 -11.87 -31.19 13.78
N ALA A 515 -11.38 -30.46 14.78
CA ALA A 515 -12.20 -29.59 15.64
C ALA A 515 -11.79 -28.12 15.49
N GLU A 516 -12.69 -27.19 15.84
CA GLU A 516 -12.37 -25.76 15.80
C GLU A 516 -11.38 -25.35 16.90
N ILE A 517 -10.36 -24.56 16.53
CA ILE A 517 -9.48 -23.88 17.46
C ILE A 517 -9.98 -22.44 17.64
N ILE A 518 -10.18 -22.02 18.89
CA ILE A 518 -10.49 -20.64 19.25
C ILE A 518 -9.19 -19.84 19.23
N GLY A 519 -9.12 -18.75 18.46
CA GLY A 519 -7.92 -17.93 18.29
C GLY A 519 -7.20 -18.13 16.95
N ALA A 520 -7.43 -19.26 16.27
CA ALA A 520 -6.89 -19.55 14.94
C ALA A 520 -8.01 -19.70 13.88
N SER A 521 -7.68 -19.46 12.61
CA SER A 521 -8.58 -19.64 11.47
C SER A 521 -8.41 -21.02 10.85
N LYS A 522 -9.49 -21.68 10.44
CA LYS A 522 -9.36 -22.92 9.66
C LYS A 522 -8.76 -22.59 8.29
N LEU A 523 -7.75 -23.35 7.86
CA LEU A 523 -7.21 -23.20 6.52
C LEU A 523 -8.00 -24.08 5.54
N ASP A 524 -8.86 -23.45 4.75
CA ASP A 524 -9.57 -24.10 3.64
C ASP A 524 -8.71 -24.09 2.36
N GLU A 525 -8.81 -25.11 1.52
CA GLU A 525 -7.97 -25.27 0.31
C GLU A 525 -8.05 -24.07 -0.64
N LYS A 526 -9.24 -23.47 -0.79
CA LYS A 526 -9.45 -22.26 -1.60
C LYS A 526 -8.65 -21.04 -1.10
N ILE A 527 -8.44 -20.92 0.21
CA ILE A 527 -7.65 -19.84 0.81
C ILE A 527 -6.15 -20.08 0.53
N LEU A 528 -5.72 -21.34 0.52
CA LEU A 528 -4.37 -21.73 0.13
C LEU A 528 -4.12 -21.50 -1.38
N GLU A 529 -5.09 -21.78 -2.24
CA GLU A 529 -5.04 -21.48 -3.67
C GLU A 529 -4.97 -19.96 -3.94
N GLU A 530 -5.80 -19.16 -3.25
CA GLU A 530 -5.79 -17.70 -3.36
C GLU A 530 -4.44 -17.10 -2.94
N MET A 531 -3.85 -17.55 -1.82
CA MET A 531 -2.50 -17.16 -1.41
C MET A 531 -1.41 -17.63 -2.39
N LYS A 532 -1.49 -18.87 -2.90
CA LYS A 532 -0.54 -19.37 -3.91
C LYS A 532 -0.60 -18.56 -5.19
N ARG A 533 -1.79 -18.17 -5.64
CA ARG A 533 -2.01 -17.37 -6.85
C ARG A 533 -1.48 -15.94 -6.71
N GLN A 534 -1.74 -15.28 -5.58
CA GLN A 534 -1.11 -13.99 -5.29
C GLN A 534 0.42 -14.12 -5.29
N ASN A 535 0.95 -15.16 -4.65
CA ASN A 535 2.39 -15.42 -4.62
C ASN A 535 3.01 -15.73 -5.99
N SER A 536 2.28 -16.34 -6.94
CA SER A 536 2.77 -16.55 -8.31
C SER A 536 2.70 -15.29 -9.16
N GLU A 537 1.58 -14.54 -9.08
CA GLU A 537 1.43 -13.26 -9.80
C GLU A 537 2.52 -12.25 -9.38
N ASP A 538 2.94 -12.27 -8.10
CA ASP A 538 4.06 -11.45 -7.60
C ASP A 538 5.46 -11.96 -8.04
N LEU A 539 5.65 -13.28 -8.18
CA LEU A 539 6.94 -13.89 -8.58
C LEU A 539 7.28 -13.63 -10.04
N ASP A 540 6.27 -13.62 -10.91
CA ASP A 540 6.43 -13.30 -12.33
C ASP A 540 6.81 -11.81 -12.53
N GLU A 541 6.36 -10.91 -11.63
CA GLU A 541 6.78 -9.49 -11.63
C GLU A 541 8.23 -9.31 -11.15
N ASP A 542 8.66 -9.99 -10.08
CA ASP A 542 10.03 -9.85 -9.52
C ASP A 542 11.12 -10.47 -10.41
N LEU A 543 10.81 -11.55 -11.14
CA LEU A 543 11.76 -12.18 -12.08
C LEU A 543 11.90 -11.42 -13.40
N GLY A 544 11.05 -10.43 -13.67
CA GLY A 544 11.12 -9.63 -14.88
C GLY A 544 11.01 -10.46 -16.16
N ILE A 545 10.27 -11.58 -16.12
CA ILE A 545 10.04 -12.42 -17.29
C ILE A 545 9.07 -11.67 -18.20
N GLU A 546 9.64 -10.82 -19.06
CA GLU A 546 9.00 -10.52 -20.32
C GLU A 546 8.67 -11.86 -20.97
N ASN A 547 7.38 -12.11 -21.18
CA ASN A 547 6.95 -13.15 -22.10
C ASN A 547 7.33 -12.66 -23.51
N GLU A 548 8.62 -12.76 -23.84
CA GLU A 548 9.07 -12.97 -25.21
C GLU A 548 8.44 -14.28 -25.68
N VAL A 549 7.20 -14.16 -26.17
CA VAL A 549 6.57 -15.18 -27.00
C VAL A 549 7.41 -15.22 -28.26
N ASP A 550 8.42 -16.09 -28.22
CA ASP A 550 9.42 -16.26 -29.26
C ASP A 550 8.72 -16.40 -30.62
N GLU A 551 8.89 -15.39 -31.48
CA GLU A 551 8.19 -15.31 -32.77
C GLU A 551 8.50 -16.53 -33.66
N THR A 552 9.53 -17.30 -33.34
CA THR A 552 9.87 -18.56 -34.00
C THR A 552 8.79 -19.64 -33.86
N ILE A 553 8.19 -19.85 -32.68
CA ILE A 553 7.27 -20.98 -32.44
C ILE A 553 5.94 -20.79 -33.17
N SER A 554 5.40 -19.56 -33.20
CA SER A 554 4.16 -19.26 -33.95
C SER A 554 4.32 -19.41 -35.48
N ASN A 555 5.52 -19.17 -35.99
CA ASN A 555 5.88 -19.37 -37.41
C ASN A 555 6.10 -20.85 -37.78
N VAL A 556 6.37 -21.72 -36.81
CA VAL A 556 6.41 -23.18 -37.02
C VAL A 556 5.01 -23.77 -36.97
N ALA A 557 4.18 -23.39 -35.98
CA ALA A 557 2.80 -23.87 -35.87
C ALA A 557 1.96 -23.51 -37.11
N SER A 558 2.06 -22.26 -37.59
CA SER A 558 1.36 -21.80 -38.81
C SER A 558 1.89 -22.40 -40.12
N ARG A 559 3.03 -23.09 -40.12
CA ARG A 559 3.53 -23.89 -41.24
C ARG A 559 3.15 -25.37 -41.16
N ALA A 560 2.82 -25.89 -39.98
CA ALA A 560 2.42 -27.29 -39.78
C ALA A 560 0.96 -27.57 -40.16
N GLU A 561 0.07 -26.56 -40.18
CA GLU A 561 -1.34 -26.73 -40.51
C GLU A 561 -1.64 -26.85 -42.03
N VAL A 562 -0.62 -26.76 -42.90
CA VAL A 562 -0.77 -26.86 -44.37
C VAL A 562 -0.07 -28.10 -44.94
N SER A 563 -0.21 -29.24 -44.27
CA SER A 563 0.18 -30.55 -44.84
C SER A 563 -0.63 -31.73 -44.27
N ASN A 564 -1.96 -31.63 -44.30
CA ASN A 564 -2.86 -32.78 -44.07
C ASN A 564 -3.47 -33.24 -45.41
N ILE A 565 -2.80 -34.19 -46.07
CA ILE A 565 -3.39 -34.98 -47.16
C ILE A 565 -3.10 -36.47 -46.89
N ASN A 566 -4.18 -37.25 -46.84
CA ASN A 566 -4.28 -38.71 -46.89
C ASN A 566 -3.68 -39.54 -45.73
N LEU A 567 -4.58 -39.87 -44.79
CA LEU A 567 -4.55 -41.11 -44.01
C LEU A 567 -4.92 -42.31 -44.89
N THR A 568 -4.07 -43.35 -44.96
CA THR A 568 -4.47 -44.76 -45.15
C THR A 568 -3.27 -45.68 -44.89
N GLU A 569 -3.41 -46.60 -43.92
CA GLU A 569 -2.60 -47.83 -43.74
C GLU A 569 -1.10 -47.59 -43.40
N VAL A 570 -0.38 -48.36 -42.57
CA VAL A 570 -0.33 -49.81 -42.32
C VAL A 570 -0.03 -50.09 -40.82
N GLN A 571 -0.25 -51.33 -40.40
CA GLN A 571 -0.06 -51.84 -39.03
C GLN A 571 1.42 -52.10 -38.65
N LYS A 572 1.67 -52.23 -37.33
CA LYS A 572 2.75 -53.01 -36.66
C LYS A 572 4.19 -52.92 -37.22
N GLU A 573 5.15 -52.56 -36.35
CA GLU A 573 6.02 -53.57 -35.69
C GLU A 573 6.94 -52.97 -34.63
N SER A 574 7.34 -53.81 -33.68
CA SER A 574 8.29 -53.53 -32.60
C SER A 574 9.70 -53.95 -32.99
N PHE A 575 10.74 -53.20 -32.60
CA PHE A 575 12.08 -53.79 -32.44
C PHE A 575 12.91 -53.14 -31.32
N GLN A 576 13.47 -53.99 -30.46
CA GLN A 576 14.70 -53.76 -29.71
C GLN A 576 15.89 -53.83 -30.72
N THR A 577 17.17 -53.52 -30.49
CA THR A 577 18.03 -53.62 -29.29
C THR A 577 19.40 -52.97 -29.61
N LYS A 578 20.08 -52.36 -28.62
CA LYS A 578 21.56 -52.34 -28.31
C LYS A 578 22.65 -52.20 -29.41
N LEU A 579 23.89 -51.98 -28.89
CA LEU A 579 25.25 -52.01 -29.51
C LEU A 579 25.76 -50.60 -29.88
N PHE A 580 26.94 -50.12 -29.44
CA PHE A 580 28.12 -50.72 -28.78
C PHE A 580 28.81 -49.75 -27.78
N GLU A 581 29.43 -50.29 -26.72
CA GLU A 581 30.62 -49.76 -26.01
C GLU A 581 31.88 -50.13 -26.87
N GLU A 582 33.12 -49.62 -26.74
CA GLU A 582 33.90 -49.08 -25.61
C GLU A 582 35.23 -48.44 -26.14
N GLU A 583 36.13 -47.97 -25.23
CA GLU A 583 37.60 -47.69 -25.42
C GLU A 583 38.03 -46.54 -26.38
N ASP A 584 39.07 -45.71 -26.16
CA ASP A 584 40.02 -45.45 -25.05
C ASP A 584 39.81 -44.00 -24.52
N GLU A 585 40.48 -43.42 -23.50
CA GLU A 585 41.60 -43.82 -22.60
C GLU A 585 41.30 -43.33 -21.16
#